data_AF-A0A3D3LA67-F1
#
_entry.id   AF-A0A3D3LA67-F1
#
_cell.length_a   1.000
_cell.length_b   1.000
_cell.length_c   1.000
_cell.angle_alpha   90.00
_cell.angle_beta   90.00
_cell.angle_gamma   90.00
#
_symmetry.space_group_name_H-M   'P 1'
#
loop_
_entity.id
_entity.type
_entity.pdbx_description
1 polymer ?
#
loop_
_entity_poly.entity_id
_entity_poly.type
_entity_poly.pdbx_seq_one_letter_code
_entity_poly.pdbx_strand_id
1 'polypeptide(L)'
;MPETSPLDTHRPFYQCVRCGNCCRWPGDINITAAEAAAIAAFLGIPEQDFIQNHTRLNANRTGLSIVDKPDGSCLFLEGVNTCLIQPVKPAQCSGFPNEWNFPGWRDQCEAVEV
;
A
#
# COMPACT_ATOMS: atom_id res chain seq x y z
N MET A 1 16.61 13.02 -34.17
CA MET A 1 15.86 12.04 -33.35
C MET A 1 16.92 11.35 -32.52
N PRO A 2 17.05 11.60 -31.20
CA PRO A 2 18.09 10.91 -30.46
C PRO A 2 17.67 9.46 -30.27
N GLU A 3 18.55 8.58 -30.72
CA GLU A 3 18.47 7.13 -30.62
C GLU A 3 18.72 6.75 -29.15
N THR A 4 17.72 6.17 -28.49
CA THR A 4 17.84 5.65 -27.14
C THR A 4 18.77 4.43 -27.14
N SER A 5 19.88 4.53 -26.43
CA SER A 5 20.86 3.45 -26.28
C SER A 5 20.26 2.29 -25.46
N PRO A 6 20.51 1.01 -25.80
CA PRO A 6 19.97 -0.15 -25.08
C PRO A 6 20.50 -0.33 -23.64
N LEU A 7 21.30 0.62 -23.15
CA LEU A 7 21.84 0.67 -21.78
C LEU A 7 21.16 1.73 -20.90
N ASP A 8 20.16 2.46 -21.41
CA ASP A 8 19.36 3.37 -20.57
C ASP A 8 18.41 2.56 -19.68
N THR A 9 18.95 2.04 -18.58
CA THR A 9 18.20 1.41 -17.49
C THR A 9 17.55 2.46 -16.60
N HIS A 10 17.08 3.57 -17.16
CA HIS A 10 16.45 4.62 -16.39
C HIS A 10 15.02 4.19 -16.07
N ARG A 11 14.84 3.55 -14.90
CA ARG A 11 13.51 3.34 -14.35
C ARG A 11 13.03 4.70 -13.85
N PRO A 12 11.96 5.26 -14.43
CA PRO A 12 11.42 6.53 -13.97
C PRO A 12 11.00 6.41 -12.50
N PHE A 13 11.36 7.41 -11.71
CA PHE A 13 10.91 7.50 -10.32
C PHE A 13 9.60 8.28 -10.27
N TYR A 14 8.67 7.83 -9.43
CA TYR A 14 7.37 8.47 -9.29
C TYR A 14 7.21 9.05 -7.88
N GLN A 15 7.02 10.37 -7.83
CA GLN A 15 6.68 11.09 -6.62
C GLN A 15 5.20 10.90 -6.28
N CYS A 16 4.92 10.31 -5.11
CA CYS A 16 3.57 10.18 -4.61
C CYS A 16 2.99 11.56 -4.27
N VAL A 17 1.87 11.90 -4.90
CA VAL A 17 1.10 13.14 -4.65
C VAL A 17 -0.02 12.97 -3.62
N ARG A 18 -0.06 11.83 -2.93
CA ARG A 18 -1.08 11.49 -1.91
C ARG A 18 -2.52 11.55 -2.46
N CYS A 19 -2.73 11.05 -3.67
CA CYS A 19 -4.06 10.96 -4.29
C CYS A 19 -5.01 9.96 -3.60
N GLY A 20 -4.51 9.06 -2.76
CA GLY A 20 -5.33 8.10 -2.00
C GLY A 20 -5.92 6.96 -2.82
N ASN A 21 -5.82 6.98 -4.15
CA ASN A 21 -6.45 5.99 -5.02
C ASN A 21 -5.94 4.56 -4.78
N CYS A 22 -4.65 4.38 -4.46
CA CYS A 22 -4.08 3.06 -4.15
C CYS A 22 -4.69 2.38 -2.92
N CYS A 23 -5.37 3.12 -2.04
CA CYS A 23 -6.09 2.59 -0.90
C CYS A 23 -7.57 2.28 -1.20
N ARG A 24 -8.07 2.58 -2.40
CA ARG A 24 -9.50 2.46 -2.78
C ARG A 24 -9.79 1.30 -3.73
N TRP A 25 -8.76 0.66 -4.24
CA TRP A 25 -8.93 -0.47 -5.14
C TRP A 25 -8.87 -1.78 -4.36
N PRO A 26 -9.61 -2.81 -4.80
CA PRO A 26 -9.55 -4.12 -4.17
C PRO A 26 -8.14 -4.71 -4.30
N GLY A 27 -7.64 -5.30 -3.21
CA GLY A 27 -6.34 -5.96 -3.19
C GLY A 27 -5.98 -6.48 -1.81
N ASP A 28 -4.94 -7.32 -1.75
CA ASP A 28 -4.35 -7.75 -0.50
C ASP A 28 -3.16 -6.85 -0.15
N ILE A 29 -3.29 -6.18 1.00
CA ILE A 29 -2.19 -5.47 1.67
C ILE A 29 -1.56 -6.45 2.65
N ASN A 30 -0.68 -7.28 2.14
CA ASN A 30 0.05 -8.28 2.90
C ASN A 30 0.97 -7.59 3.90
N ILE A 31 0.89 -8.03 5.15
CA ILE A 31 1.73 -7.54 6.23
C ILE A 31 2.52 -8.68 6.86
N THR A 32 3.74 -8.37 7.25
CA THR A 32 4.61 -9.23 8.07
C THR A 32 4.22 -9.14 9.54
N ALA A 33 4.68 -10.10 10.35
CA ALA A 33 4.49 -10.04 11.80
C ALA A 33 5.10 -8.77 12.43
N ALA A 34 6.25 -8.32 11.92
CA ALA A 34 6.89 -7.10 12.40
C ALA A 34 6.06 -5.84 12.08
N GLU A 35 5.45 -5.77 10.89
CA GLU A 35 4.54 -4.68 10.53
C GLU A 35 3.25 -4.73 11.35
N ALA A 36 2.69 -5.92 11.58
CA ALA A 36 1.51 -6.08 12.43
C ALA A 36 1.77 -5.58 13.86
N ALA A 37 2.90 -5.95 14.45
CA ALA A 37 3.31 -5.47 15.77
C ALA A 37 3.53 -3.94 15.79
N ALA A 38 4.17 -3.38 14.76
CA ALA A 38 4.41 -1.94 14.66
C ALA A 38 3.10 -1.14 14.53
N ILE A 39 2.15 -1.65 13.72
CA ILE A 39 0.84 -1.01 13.55
C ILE A 39 0.03 -1.09 14.83
N ALA A 40 0.01 -2.26 15.49
CA ALA A 40 -0.69 -2.42 16.77
C ALA A 40 -0.15 -1.47 17.84
N ALA A 41 1.19 -1.37 17.96
CA ALA A 41 1.84 -0.43 18.88
C ALA A 41 1.50 1.03 18.57
N PHE A 42 1.44 1.40 17.29
CA PHE A 42 1.05 2.75 16.87
C PHE A 42 -0.41 3.07 17.18
N LEU A 43 -1.30 2.09 17.03
CA LEU A 43 -2.73 2.22 17.36
C LEU A 43 -2.99 2.16 18.87
N GLY A 44 -2.00 1.77 19.68
CA GLY A 44 -2.14 1.62 21.13
C GLY A 44 -3.01 0.44 21.56
N ILE A 45 -3.12 -0.60 20.71
CA ILE A 45 -3.91 -1.80 20.98
C ILE A 45 -3.00 -3.04 21.07
N PRO A 46 -3.44 -4.11 21.76
CA PRO A 46 -2.73 -5.38 21.73
C PRO A 46 -2.58 -5.94 20.31
N GLU A 47 -1.42 -6.54 20.01
CA GLU A 47 -1.16 -7.14 18.70
C GLU A 47 -2.20 -8.21 18.32
N GLN A 48 -2.65 -9.00 19.30
CA GLN A 48 -3.69 -10.00 19.07
C GLN A 48 -5.02 -9.38 18.64
N ASP A 49 -5.39 -8.23 19.22
CA ASP A 49 -6.62 -7.50 18.86
C ASP A 49 -6.49 -6.87 17.46
N PHE A 50 -5.30 -6.40 17.10
CA PHE A 50 -5.01 -5.95 15.74
C PHE A 50 -5.18 -7.09 14.74
N ILE A 51 -4.53 -8.23 14.97
CA ILE A 51 -4.60 -9.40 14.09
C ILE A 51 -6.06 -9.86 13.95
N GLN A 52 -6.80 -9.96 15.06
CA GLN A 52 -8.16 -10.49 15.05
C GLN A 52 -9.18 -9.56 14.37
N ASN A 53 -9.06 -8.24 14.56
CA ASN A 53 -10.09 -7.29 14.16
C ASN A 53 -9.73 -6.43 12.95
N HIS A 54 -8.45 -6.33 12.59
CA HIS A 54 -7.95 -5.45 11.53
C HIS A 54 -7.28 -6.21 10.38
N THR A 55 -7.18 -7.54 10.47
CA THR A 55 -6.59 -8.39 9.44
C THR A 55 -7.49 -9.54 9.02
N ARG A 56 -7.27 -10.06 7.82
CA ARG A 56 -7.85 -11.26 7.24
C ARG A 56 -6.75 -12.15 6.69
N LEU A 57 -7.05 -13.42 6.42
CA LEU A 57 -6.16 -14.23 5.58
C LEU A 57 -6.10 -13.64 4.17
N ASN A 58 -4.90 -13.56 3.62
CA ASN A 58 -4.70 -13.20 2.22
C ASN A 58 -5.22 -14.30 1.27
N ALA A 59 -5.35 -13.98 -0.02
CA ALA A 59 -5.99 -14.87 -1.01
C ALA A 59 -5.30 -16.24 -1.15
N ASN A 60 -3.98 -16.31 -1.01
CA ASN A 60 -3.21 -17.56 -1.06
C ASN A 60 -3.05 -18.25 0.31
N ARG A 61 -3.64 -17.68 1.37
CA ARG A 61 -3.63 -18.18 2.75
C ARG A 61 -2.23 -18.42 3.33
N THR A 62 -1.23 -17.69 2.86
CA THR A 62 0.15 -17.77 3.38
C THR A 62 0.45 -16.71 4.44
N GLY A 63 -0.44 -15.74 4.62
CA GLY A 63 -0.22 -14.63 5.56
C GLY A 63 -1.48 -13.82 5.82
N LEU A 64 -1.27 -12.65 6.43
CA LEU A 64 -2.34 -11.73 6.79
C LEU A 64 -2.35 -10.53 5.83
N SER A 65 -3.55 -10.11 5.47
CA SER A 65 -3.82 -8.85 4.80
C SER A 65 -4.65 -7.94 5.69
N ILE A 66 -4.50 -6.63 5.57
CA ILE A 66 -5.42 -5.68 6.20
C ILE A 66 -6.84 -5.91 5.65
N VAL A 67 -7.86 -5.77 6.49
CA VAL A 67 -9.27 -5.85 6.05
C VAL A 67 -9.69 -4.60 5.29
N ASP A 68 -10.69 -4.75 4.42
CA ASP A 68 -11.28 -3.63 3.70
C ASP A 68 -12.54 -3.15 4.43
N LYS A 69 -12.89 -1.89 4.24
CA LYS A 69 -14.17 -1.31 4.61
C LYS A 69 -15.28 -1.90 3.73
N PRO A 70 -16.56 -1.74 4.12
CA PRO A 70 -17.69 -2.21 3.32
C PRO A 70 -17.75 -1.64 1.89
N ASP A 71 -17.13 -0.48 1.64
CA ASP A 71 -17.03 0.16 0.33
C ASP A 71 -15.84 -0.36 -0.51
N GLY A 72 -15.05 -1.30 0.01
CA GLY A 72 -13.87 -1.87 -0.64
C GLY A 72 -12.60 -1.04 -0.48
N SER A 73 -12.64 0.08 0.26
CA SER A 73 -11.44 0.85 0.58
C SER A 73 -10.68 0.27 1.77
N CYS A 74 -9.39 0.58 1.91
CA CYS A 74 -8.58 0.12 3.03
C CYS A 74 -9.16 0.60 4.37
N LEU A 75 -9.15 -0.26 5.40
CA LEU A 75 -9.61 0.08 6.74
C LEU A 75 -9.00 1.39 7.29
N PHE A 76 -7.72 1.63 7.01
CA PHE A 76 -6.99 2.80 7.52
C PHE A 76 -7.09 4.06 6.65
N LEU A 77 -7.88 4.05 5.58
CA LEU A 77 -8.14 5.25 4.77
C LEU A 77 -9.20 6.12 5.45
N GLU A 78 -8.83 7.31 5.92
CA GLU A 78 -9.75 8.30 6.50
C GLU A 78 -9.90 9.56 5.65
N GLY A 79 -11.08 10.19 5.79
CA GLY A 79 -11.44 11.40 5.08
C GLY A 79 -11.39 11.18 3.56
N VAL A 80 -10.76 12.13 2.86
CA VAL A 80 -10.59 12.04 1.41
C VAL A 80 -9.41 11.13 1.07
N ASN A 81 -8.18 11.47 1.48
CA ASN A 81 -6.95 10.78 1.04
C ASN A 81 -5.93 10.55 2.17
N THR A 82 -6.37 10.49 3.42
CA THR A 82 -5.47 10.39 4.58
C THR A 82 -5.35 8.94 5.01
N CYS A 83 -4.14 8.41 5.16
CA CYS A 83 -3.96 7.11 5.80
C CYS A 83 -3.64 7.32 7.28
N LEU A 84 -4.36 6.64 8.16
CA LEU A 84 -4.19 6.74 9.61
C LEU A 84 -2.83 6.24 10.08
N ILE A 85 -2.33 5.20 9.45
CA ILE A 85 -1.09 4.51 9.84
C ILE A 85 0.12 4.97 9.01
N GLN A 86 0.11 6.19 8.45
CA GLN A 86 1.22 6.71 7.63
C GLN A 86 2.61 6.56 8.26
N PRO A 87 2.83 6.78 9.58
CA PRO A 87 4.15 6.61 10.20
C PRO A 87 4.66 5.17 10.23
N VAL A 88 3.74 4.20 10.23
CA VAL A 88 4.02 2.75 10.30
C VAL A 88 3.44 2.02 9.09
N LYS A 89 3.45 2.72 7.94
CA LYS A 89 2.85 2.23 6.71
C LYS A 89 3.55 0.94 6.27
N PRO A 90 2.81 -0.13 5.91
CA PRO A 90 3.41 -1.36 5.40
C PRO A 90 4.33 -1.09 4.21
N ALA A 91 5.40 -1.86 4.10
CA ALA A 91 6.39 -1.81 3.02
C ALA A 91 5.71 -1.93 1.65
N GLN A 92 4.70 -2.79 1.54
CA GLN A 92 3.91 -2.90 0.31
C GLN A 92 3.23 -1.57 -0.05
N CYS A 93 2.68 -0.83 0.92
CA CYS A 93 1.99 0.42 0.62
C CYS A 93 2.96 1.61 0.45
N SER A 94 4.15 1.59 1.07
CA SER A 94 5.17 2.64 0.89
C SER A 94 6.00 2.44 -0.38
N GLY A 95 6.22 1.20 -0.80
CA GLY A 95 6.98 0.86 -2.01
C GLY A 95 6.24 1.14 -3.32
N PHE A 96 4.91 1.22 -3.31
CA PHE A 96 4.15 1.53 -4.52
C PHE A 96 4.29 3.01 -4.94
N PRO A 97 4.53 3.33 -6.23
CA PRO A 97 4.64 2.43 -7.40
C PRO A 97 6.08 2.07 -7.81
N ASN A 98 7.08 2.48 -7.03
CA ASN A 98 8.50 2.43 -7.41
C ASN A 98 9.15 1.06 -7.18
N GLU A 99 8.85 0.39 -6.07
CA GLU A 99 9.36 -0.95 -5.75
C GLU A 99 8.54 -2.04 -6.44
N TRP A 100 7.22 -1.84 -6.52
CA TRP A 100 6.32 -2.74 -7.22
C TRP A 100 5.15 -1.95 -7.82
N ASN A 101 4.61 -2.50 -8.90
CA ASN A 101 3.42 -2.01 -9.56
C ASN A 101 2.80 -3.13 -10.40
N PHE A 102 1.70 -2.83 -11.09
CA PHE A 102 0.97 -3.77 -11.95
C PHE A 102 0.55 -3.09 -13.26
N PRO A 103 0.34 -3.83 -14.37
CA PRO A 103 -0.06 -3.23 -15.64
C PRO A 103 -1.32 -2.35 -15.51
N GLY A 104 -1.27 -1.11 -16.02
CA GLY A 104 -2.39 -0.15 -15.92
C GLY A 104 -2.47 0.63 -14.61
N TRP A 105 -1.48 0.53 -13.70
CA TRP A 105 -1.49 1.30 -12.45
C TRP A 105 -1.49 2.83 -12.67
N ARG A 106 -0.90 3.30 -13.77
CA ARG A 106 -0.81 4.73 -14.14
C ARG A 106 -2.17 5.35 -14.47
N ASP A 107 -3.13 4.54 -14.91
CA ASP A 107 -4.50 5.01 -15.20
C ASP A 107 -5.30 5.27 -13.93
N GLN A 108 -4.79 4.81 -12.78
CA GLN A 108 -5.47 4.89 -11.50
C GLN A 108 -4.69 5.74 -10.49
N CYS A 109 -3.36 5.68 -10.48
CA CYS A 109 -2.52 6.47 -9.59
C CYS A 109 -2.07 7.78 -10.25
N GLU A 110 -2.32 8.90 -9.60
CA GLU A 110 -1.87 10.24 -10.02
C GLU A 110 -0.40 10.56 -9.64
N ALA A 111 0.43 9.56 -9.38
CA ALA A 111 1.84 9.81 -9.07
C ALA A 111 2.56 10.44 -10.27
N VAL A 112 3.42 11.42 -10.00
CA VAL A 112 4.09 12.21 -11.04
C VAL A 112 5.51 11.69 -11.23
N GLU A 113 5.90 11.47 -12.47
CA GLU A 113 7.27 11.10 -12.83
C GLU A 113 8.23 12.28 -12.56
N VAL A 114 9.36 12.01 -11.90
CA VAL A 114 10.38 13.00 -11.52
C VAL A 114 11.79 12.56 -11.88
#